data_AF-A0A1F6TPB4-F1
#
_entry.id   AF-A0A1F6TPB4-F1
#
_cell.length_a   1.000
_cell.length_b   1.000
_cell.length_c   1.000
_cell.angle_alpha   90.00
_cell.angle_beta   90.00
_cell.angle_gamma   90.00
#
_symmetry.space_group_name_H-M   'P 1'
#
loop_
_entity.id
_entity.type
_entity.pdbx_description
1 polymer ?
#
loop_
_entity_poly.entity_id
_entity_poly.type
_entity_poly.pdbx_seq_one_letter_code
_entity_poly.pdbx_strand_id
1 'polypeptide(L)'
;MAKMKVAKKEPTGGVAGQQGQPGRLVPEAERQHMVAEAAYFRALERGFTGGDSVDDWLVAEREIGRLLPSPEQQKEELEAYEKLRLELKRRLTEVRDTINAETIRQVFDKAAARLKEAGEYTADTVDKVAASIEKDIAGAAAKMGPRWEAFTEKSADLFGVWRDRGGMFLARAAGAVGEWLQRSGVKLGQRVYRTGEMAAPGTFECTACGERTELQTPAHLPACGHCQKMEFRRC
;
A
#
# COMPACT_ATOMS: atom_id res chain seq x y z
N MET A 1 -9.83 34.42 -67.03
CA MET A 1 -10.23 33.79 -65.75
C MET A 1 -9.04 32.98 -65.25
N ALA A 2 -8.55 33.32 -64.05
CA ALA A 2 -7.25 32.90 -63.53
C ALA A 2 -7.22 31.44 -63.07
N LYS A 3 -6.09 30.77 -63.30
CA LYS A 3 -5.82 29.38 -62.90
C LYS A 3 -5.54 29.31 -61.40
N MET A 4 -6.38 28.62 -60.63
CA MET A 4 -6.14 28.29 -59.22
C MET A 4 -5.11 27.16 -59.10
N LYS A 5 -4.04 27.39 -58.34
CA LYS A 5 -3.04 26.39 -57.96
C LYS A 5 -3.51 25.66 -56.69
N VAL A 6 -3.49 24.33 -56.74
CA VAL A 6 -3.72 23.43 -55.61
C VAL A 6 -2.49 23.45 -54.69
N ALA A 7 -2.67 23.85 -53.43
CA ALA A 7 -1.67 23.74 -52.37
C ALA A 7 -1.93 22.47 -51.53
N LYS A 8 -0.85 21.73 -51.30
CA LYS A 8 -0.77 20.40 -50.68
C LYS A 8 -0.89 20.52 -49.15
N LYS A 9 -1.66 19.60 -48.55
CA LYS A 9 -1.86 19.41 -47.09
C LYS A 9 -0.53 19.20 -46.35
N GLU A 10 -0.38 19.87 -45.22
CA GLU A 10 0.41 19.42 -44.07
C GLU A 10 -0.54 19.29 -42.86
N PRO A 11 -0.58 18.15 -42.15
CA PRO A 11 -1.31 18.05 -40.89
C PRO A 11 -0.34 18.42 -39.76
N THR A 12 -0.43 19.65 -39.27
CA THR A 12 0.24 20.08 -38.03
C THR A 12 -0.76 19.99 -36.88
N GLY A 13 -0.34 19.33 -35.79
CA GLY A 13 -1.10 19.24 -34.55
C GLY A 13 -1.30 17.80 -34.06
N GLY A 14 -0.20 17.04 -33.96
CA GLY A 14 -0.20 15.82 -33.18
C GLY A 14 -0.56 16.16 -31.73
N VAL A 15 -1.66 15.59 -31.25
CA VAL A 15 -2.04 15.61 -29.84
C VAL A 15 -0.93 14.88 -29.10
N ALA A 16 -0.01 15.67 -28.53
CA ALA A 16 1.07 15.17 -27.70
C ALA A 16 0.45 14.37 -26.55
N GLY A 17 0.76 13.07 -26.54
CA GLY A 17 0.35 12.16 -25.50
C GLY A 17 0.67 12.76 -24.14
N GLN A 18 -0.36 12.87 -23.31
CA GLN A 18 -0.18 13.12 -21.89
C GLN A 18 0.55 11.90 -21.33
N GLN A 19 1.87 12.00 -21.29
CA GLN A 19 2.73 11.11 -20.53
C GLN A 19 2.28 11.24 -19.08
N GLY A 20 1.54 10.22 -18.61
CA GLY A 20 1.07 10.14 -17.24
C GLY A 20 2.28 10.20 -16.32
N GLN A 21 2.34 11.26 -15.50
CA GLN A 21 3.28 11.33 -14.40
C GLN A 21 3.04 10.12 -13.48
N PRO A 22 4.07 9.32 -13.16
CA PRO A 22 3.91 8.26 -12.19
C PRO A 22 3.65 8.93 -10.83
N GLY A 23 2.49 8.65 -10.24
CA GLY A 23 2.16 9.09 -8.88
C GLY A 23 1.15 10.22 -8.75
N ARG A 24 0.31 10.53 -9.75
CA ARG A 24 -0.82 11.43 -9.49
C ARG A 24 -1.92 10.68 -8.72
N LEU A 25 -1.91 10.88 -7.41
CA LEU A 25 -3.04 10.64 -6.52
C LEU A 25 -4.23 11.40 -7.09
N VAL A 26 -5.34 10.69 -7.31
CA VAL A 26 -6.54 11.21 -7.97
C VAL A 26 -6.94 12.57 -7.36
N PRO A 27 -7.11 13.64 -8.16
CA PRO A 27 -7.55 14.95 -7.67
C PRO A 27 -8.80 14.85 -6.78
N GLU A 28 -8.92 15.73 -5.79
CA GLU A 28 -10.06 15.79 -4.87
C GLU A 28 -11.42 15.72 -5.58
N ALA A 29 -11.60 16.56 -6.61
CA ALA A 29 -12.84 16.61 -7.39
C ALA A 29 -13.12 15.30 -8.13
N GLU A 30 -12.08 14.61 -8.62
CA GLU A 30 -12.21 13.34 -9.32
C GLU A 30 -12.55 12.22 -8.32
N ARG A 31 -11.98 12.24 -7.11
CA ARG A 31 -12.38 11.32 -6.03
C ARG A 31 -13.86 11.53 -5.65
N GLN A 32 -14.30 12.77 -5.48
CA GLN A 32 -15.70 13.09 -5.17
C GLN A 32 -16.65 12.60 -6.28
N HIS A 33 -16.24 12.74 -7.55
CA HIS A 33 -16.99 12.18 -8.67
C HIS A 33 -17.12 10.65 -8.56
N MET A 34 -16.03 9.95 -8.25
CA MET A 34 -16.05 8.49 -8.06
C MET A 34 -16.95 8.05 -6.90
N VAL A 35 -16.97 8.81 -5.80
CA VAL A 35 -17.90 8.58 -4.69
C VAL A 35 -19.35 8.75 -5.14
N ALA A 36 -19.65 9.84 -5.84
CA ALA A 36 -20.99 10.13 -6.33
C ALA A 36 -21.49 9.06 -7.33
N GLU A 37 -20.65 8.63 -8.26
CA GLU A 37 -20.96 7.53 -9.19
C GLU A 37 -21.23 6.23 -8.43
N ALA A 38 -20.36 5.85 -7.49
CA ALA A 38 -20.54 4.63 -6.72
C ALA A 38 -21.84 4.65 -5.89
N ALA A 39 -22.18 5.78 -5.26
CA ALA A 39 -23.44 5.96 -4.55
C ALA A 39 -24.65 5.87 -5.50
N TYR A 40 -24.54 6.47 -6.70
CA TYR A 40 -25.57 6.38 -7.74
C TYR A 40 -25.80 4.94 -8.20
N PHE A 41 -24.73 4.18 -8.47
CA PHE A 41 -24.85 2.77 -8.89
C PHE A 41 -25.50 1.91 -7.81
N ARG A 42 -25.21 2.17 -6.52
CA ARG A 42 -25.89 1.50 -5.39
C ARG A 42 -27.39 1.78 -5.36
N ALA A 43 -27.76 3.04 -5.51
CA ALA A 43 -29.16 3.43 -5.60
C ALA A 43 -29.83 2.82 -6.85
N LEU A 44 -29.12 2.75 -7.98
CA LEU A 44 -29.58 2.13 -9.22
C LEU A 44 -29.80 0.61 -9.08
N GLU A 45 -28.93 -0.11 -8.37
CA GLU A 45 -29.06 -1.56 -8.14
C GLU A 45 -30.35 -1.91 -7.39
N ARG A 46 -30.82 -1.03 -6.51
CA ARG A 46 -32.14 -1.15 -5.86
C ARG A 46 -33.28 -0.47 -6.62
N GLY A 47 -33.05 -0.08 -7.88
CA GLY A 47 -34.04 0.56 -8.75
C GLY A 47 -34.49 1.94 -8.26
N PHE A 48 -33.69 2.63 -7.46
CA PHE A 48 -34.05 3.86 -6.74
C PHE A 48 -35.27 3.73 -5.82
N THR A 49 -35.65 2.49 -5.46
CA THR A 49 -36.80 2.21 -4.59
C THR A 49 -36.34 1.72 -3.23
N GLY A 50 -36.77 2.41 -2.16
CA GLY A 50 -36.32 2.13 -0.80
C GLY A 50 -34.86 2.51 -0.55
N GLY A 51 -34.37 2.25 0.66
CA GLY A 51 -33.00 2.59 1.11
C GLY A 51 -32.79 4.07 1.44
N ASP A 52 -31.67 4.38 2.08
CA ASP A 52 -31.25 5.75 2.41
C ASP A 52 -30.10 6.17 1.47
N SER A 53 -30.29 7.26 0.73
CA SER A 53 -29.26 7.84 -0.14
C SER A 53 -28.02 8.28 0.64
N VAL A 54 -28.19 8.68 1.89
CA VAL A 54 -27.07 9.04 2.77
C VAL A 54 -26.25 7.79 3.09
N ASP A 55 -26.89 6.66 3.36
CA ASP A 55 -26.17 5.40 3.60
C ASP A 55 -25.38 4.95 2.38
N ASP A 56 -25.94 5.06 1.16
CA ASP A 56 -25.20 4.73 -0.07
C ASP A 56 -23.97 5.60 -0.25
N TRP A 57 -24.12 6.90 0.01
CA TRP A 57 -23.03 7.86 -0.03
C TRP A 57 -21.96 7.48 0.98
N LEU A 58 -22.32 7.21 2.24
CA LEU A 58 -21.38 6.83 3.29
C LEU A 58 -20.67 5.50 2.98
N VAL A 59 -21.36 4.54 2.38
CA VAL A 59 -20.72 3.30 1.92
C VAL A 59 -19.75 3.58 0.77
N ALA A 60 -20.17 4.35 -0.23
CA ALA A 60 -19.32 4.74 -1.37
C ALA A 60 -18.07 5.52 -0.92
N GLU A 61 -18.21 6.47 0.01
CA GLU A 61 -17.09 7.19 0.60
C GLU A 61 -16.09 6.25 1.27
N ARG A 62 -16.56 5.26 2.05
CA ARG A 62 -15.68 4.27 2.68
C ARG A 62 -14.97 3.40 1.64
N GLU A 63 -15.64 3.03 0.56
CA GLU A 63 -15.05 2.19 -0.49
C GLU A 63 -14.00 2.94 -1.29
N ILE A 64 -14.33 4.13 -1.75
CA ILE A 64 -13.39 4.97 -2.50
C ILE A 64 -12.26 5.46 -1.59
N GLY A 65 -12.55 5.86 -0.35
CA GLY A 65 -11.53 6.29 0.61
C GLY A 65 -10.52 5.20 0.95
N ARG A 66 -10.89 3.91 0.88
CA ARG A 66 -9.95 2.79 1.05
C ARG A 66 -8.99 2.64 -0.14
N LEU A 67 -9.46 2.89 -1.37
CA LEU A 67 -8.68 2.74 -2.60
C LEU A 67 -7.91 4.02 -2.98
N LEU A 68 -8.47 5.16 -2.61
CA LEU A 68 -8.04 6.51 -2.99
C LEU A 68 -8.21 7.43 -1.76
N PRO A 69 -7.38 7.28 -0.72
CA PRO A 69 -7.44 8.14 0.46
C PRO A 69 -7.23 9.63 0.09
N SER A 70 -7.84 10.55 0.83
CA SER A 70 -7.61 12.00 0.63
C SER A 70 -6.16 12.38 0.89
N PRO A 71 -5.65 13.51 0.37
CA PRO A 71 -4.29 13.97 0.66
C PRO A 71 -3.98 14.08 2.17
N GLU A 72 -4.95 14.50 2.98
CA GLU A 72 -4.83 14.61 4.43
C GLU A 72 -4.73 13.23 5.08
N GLN A 73 -5.60 12.29 4.67
CA GLN A 73 -5.55 10.91 5.15
C GLN A 73 -4.24 10.23 4.76
N GLN A 74 -3.74 10.48 3.55
CA GLN A 74 -2.46 9.93 3.11
C GLN A 74 -1.30 10.43 3.96
N LYS A 75 -1.29 11.73 4.25
CA LYS A 75 -0.28 12.32 5.13
C LYS A 75 -0.36 11.71 6.53
N GLU A 76 -1.55 11.62 7.12
CA GLU A 76 -1.76 11.04 8.45
C GLU A 76 -1.31 9.57 8.49
N GLU A 77 -1.72 8.77 7.50
CA GLU A 77 -1.34 7.36 7.39
C GLU A 77 0.17 7.16 7.19
N LEU A 78 0.84 8.03 6.42
CA LEU A 78 2.29 8.00 6.25
C LEU A 78 3.01 8.30 7.57
N GLU A 79 2.61 9.35 8.28
CA GLU A 79 3.19 9.72 9.57
C GLU A 79 2.99 8.60 10.61
N ALA A 80 1.78 8.03 10.67
CA ALA A 80 1.47 6.89 11.53
C ALA A 80 2.30 5.65 11.16
N TYR A 81 2.51 5.39 9.86
CA TYR A 81 3.33 4.28 9.37
C TYR A 81 4.78 4.41 9.81
N GLU A 82 5.39 5.57 9.59
CA GLU A 82 6.77 5.82 9.97
C GLU A 82 6.94 5.71 11.49
N LYS A 83 6.00 6.27 12.26
CA LYS A 83 6.04 6.21 13.72
C LYS A 83 5.88 4.80 14.26
N LEU A 84 4.91 4.03 13.76
CA LEU A 84 4.71 2.64 14.17
C LEU A 84 5.94 1.80 13.83
N ARG A 85 6.51 1.99 12.64
CA ARG A 85 7.73 1.30 12.20
C ARG A 85 8.93 1.61 13.09
N LEU A 86 9.10 2.86 13.51
CA LEU A 86 10.16 3.26 14.44
C LEU A 86 9.97 2.61 15.82
N GLU A 87 8.75 2.60 16.34
CA GLU A 87 8.42 1.97 17.63
C GLU A 87 8.65 0.45 17.58
N LEU A 88 8.28 -0.20 16.48
CA LEU A 88 8.58 -1.61 16.23
C LEU A 88 10.10 -1.86 16.21
N LYS A 89 10.86 -1.07 15.46
CA LYS A 89 12.33 -1.17 15.41
C LYS A 89 12.95 -1.06 16.80
N ARG A 90 12.49 -0.09 17.60
CA ARG A 90 12.95 0.10 18.99
C ARG A 90 12.66 -1.14 19.84
N ARG A 91 11.42 -1.63 19.84
CA ARG A 91 11.02 -2.81 20.64
C ARG A 91 11.71 -4.10 20.20
N LEU A 92 11.87 -4.31 18.90
CA LEU A 92 12.59 -5.45 18.37
C LEU A 92 14.09 -5.41 18.76
N THR A 93 14.64 -4.21 18.97
CA THR A 93 15.98 -4.03 19.54
C THR A 93 16.02 -4.39 21.03
N GLU A 94 14.92 -4.28 21.76
CA GLU A 94 14.88 -4.65 23.19
C GLU A 94 14.76 -6.17 23.41
N VAL A 95 14.19 -6.91 22.44
CA VAL A 95 14.11 -8.38 22.50
C VAL A 95 15.48 -9.00 22.23
N ARG A 96 16.15 -9.52 23.27
CA ARG A 96 17.51 -10.08 23.17
C ARG A 96 17.57 -11.59 23.02
N ASP A 97 16.78 -12.34 23.79
CA ASP A 97 17.07 -13.77 24.02
C ASP A 97 16.05 -14.74 23.41
N THR A 98 14.81 -14.31 23.16
CA THR A 98 13.75 -15.19 22.65
C THR A 98 12.92 -14.52 21.55
N ILE A 99 13.32 -14.75 20.29
CA ILE A 99 12.43 -14.50 19.15
C ILE A 99 11.67 -15.78 18.82
N ASN A 100 10.36 -15.72 18.97
CA ASN A 100 9.39 -16.69 18.46
C ASN A 100 8.16 -15.91 17.96
N ALA A 101 7.24 -16.61 17.29
CA ALA A 101 6.05 -16.01 16.70
C ALA A 101 5.20 -15.20 17.70
N GLU A 102 5.12 -15.68 18.94
CA GLU A 102 4.35 -15.04 20.00
C GLU A 102 5.02 -13.75 20.49
N THR A 103 6.35 -13.73 20.65
CA THR A 103 7.10 -12.52 20.98
C THR A 103 6.94 -11.46 19.90
N ILE A 104 6.99 -11.85 18.62
CA ILE A 104 6.78 -10.92 17.50
C ILE A 104 5.37 -10.34 17.57
N ARG A 105 4.35 -11.20 17.66
CA ARG A 105 2.95 -10.77 17.80
C ARG A 105 2.77 -9.77 18.95
N GLN A 106 3.30 -10.08 20.13
CA GLN A 106 3.21 -9.19 21.30
C GLN A 106 3.92 -7.85 21.09
N VAL A 107 5.04 -7.82 20.36
CA VAL A 107 5.72 -6.57 20.02
C VAL A 107 4.85 -5.72 19.09
N PHE A 108 4.22 -6.34 18.09
CA PHE A 108 3.27 -5.69 17.19
C PHE A 108 2.07 -5.11 17.96
N ASP A 109 1.38 -5.96 18.71
CA ASP A 109 0.19 -5.57 19.47
C ASP A 109 0.50 -4.42 20.45
N LYS A 110 1.63 -4.49 21.16
CA LYS A 110 2.05 -3.43 22.10
C LYS A 110 2.43 -2.14 21.39
N ALA A 111 3.07 -2.20 20.24
CA ALA A 111 3.43 -1.00 19.47
C ALA A 111 2.17 -0.30 18.93
N ALA A 112 1.23 -1.06 18.37
CA ALA A 112 -0.05 -0.55 17.88
C ALA A 112 -0.90 0.01 19.03
N ALA A 113 -1.02 -0.71 20.15
CA ALA A 113 -1.76 -0.25 21.33
C ALA A 113 -1.21 1.08 21.87
N ARG A 114 0.12 1.24 21.93
CA ARG A 114 0.75 2.50 22.38
C ARG A 114 0.43 3.67 21.46
N LEU A 115 0.42 3.46 20.14
CA LEU A 115 0.03 4.52 19.20
C LEU A 115 -1.43 4.93 19.39
N LYS A 116 -2.33 3.95 19.62
CA LYS A 116 -3.75 4.24 19.90
C LYS A 116 -3.95 4.98 21.23
N GLU A 117 -3.25 4.55 22.28
CA GLU A 117 -3.29 5.18 23.62
C GLU A 117 -2.77 6.62 23.60
N ALA A 118 -1.81 6.94 22.74
CA ALA A 118 -1.30 8.30 22.59
C ALA A 118 -2.35 9.27 22.04
N GLY A 119 -3.38 8.78 21.35
CA GLY A 119 -4.51 9.58 20.85
C GLY A 119 -4.18 10.51 19.68
N GLU A 120 -2.98 10.44 19.12
CA GLU A 120 -2.55 11.26 17.98
C GLU A 120 -3.19 10.83 16.65
N TYR A 121 -3.57 9.56 16.54
CA TYR A 121 -4.20 8.96 15.35
C TYR A 121 -5.46 8.20 15.75
N THR A 122 -6.40 8.07 14.83
CA THR A 122 -7.59 7.25 15.08
C THR A 122 -7.21 5.76 15.21
N ALA A 123 -8.01 4.99 15.95
CA ALA A 123 -7.77 3.55 16.08
C ALA A 123 -7.78 2.84 14.71
N ASP A 124 -8.65 3.27 13.80
CA ASP A 124 -8.76 2.75 12.43
C ASP A 124 -7.49 3.06 11.60
N THR A 125 -6.97 4.29 11.68
CA THR A 125 -5.69 4.68 11.05
C THR A 125 -4.56 3.76 11.52
N VAL A 126 -4.44 3.55 12.84
CA VAL A 126 -3.39 2.70 13.42
C VAL A 126 -3.56 1.24 12.99
N ASP A 127 -4.79 0.71 12.99
CA ASP A 127 -5.07 -0.66 12.55
C ASP A 127 -4.76 -0.89 11.06
N LYS A 128 -5.13 0.07 10.21
CA LYS A 128 -4.83 0.03 8.77
C LYS A 128 -3.33 0.01 8.53
N VAL A 129 -2.60 0.91 9.18
CA VAL A 129 -1.14 1.01 9.09
C VAL A 129 -0.44 -0.22 9.65
N ALA A 130 -0.91 -0.75 10.79
CA ALA A 130 -0.38 -1.98 11.35
C ALA A 130 -0.49 -3.13 10.34
N ALA A 131 -1.69 -3.34 9.77
CA ALA A 131 -1.91 -4.37 8.75
C ALA A 131 -1.00 -4.21 7.52
N SER A 132 -0.75 -2.98 7.05
CA SER A 132 0.21 -2.69 5.99
C SER A 132 1.63 -3.13 6.36
N ILE A 133 2.10 -2.81 7.58
CA ILE A 133 3.43 -3.22 8.05
C ILE A 133 3.51 -4.75 8.18
N GLU A 134 2.48 -5.41 8.72
CA GLU A 134 2.44 -6.87 8.79
C GLU A 134 2.58 -7.49 7.40
N LYS A 135 1.82 -6.98 6.42
CA LYS A 135 1.86 -7.43 5.02
C LYS A 135 3.23 -7.21 4.39
N ASP A 136 3.91 -6.11 4.71
CA ASP A 136 5.26 -5.82 4.21
C ASP A 136 6.33 -6.73 4.78
N ILE A 137 6.28 -6.98 6.09
CA ILE A 137 7.16 -7.91 6.79
C ILE A 137 6.97 -9.31 6.25
N ALA A 138 5.72 -9.70 6.06
CA ALA A 138 5.34 -10.93 5.41
C ALA A 138 5.95 -10.99 4.01
N GLY A 139 5.77 -9.91 3.23
CA GLY A 139 6.32 -9.67 1.89
C GLY A 139 7.80 -10.00 1.82
N ALA A 140 8.57 -9.40 2.72
CA ALA A 140 10.01 -9.59 2.83
C ALA A 140 10.36 -11.01 3.29
N ALA A 141 9.71 -11.52 4.34
CA ALA A 141 10.01 -12.84 4.90
C ALA A 141 9.82 -14.00 3.91
N ALA A 142 8.81 -13.93 3.04
CA ALA A 142 8.59 -14.94 2.01
C ALA A 142 9.72 -15.01 0.95
N LYS A 143 10.50 -13.93 0.80
CA LYS A 143 11.62 -13.85 -0.14
C LYS A 143 12.97 -14.10 0.51
N MET A 144 13.03 -14.00 1.83
CA MET A 144 14.21 -14.36 2.62
C MET A 144 14.36 -15.89 2.64
N GLY A 145 14.90 -16.42 1.55
CA GLY A 145 15.40 -17.80 1.47
C GLY A 145 16.77 -17.97 2.16
N PRO A 146 17.42 -19.14 2.01
CA PRO A 146 18.71 -19.44 2.65
C PRO A 146 19.89 -18.52 2.29
N ARG A 147 19.76 -17.66 1.26
CA ARG A 147 20.81 -16.76 0.72
C ARG A 147 20.57 -15.28 1.07
N TRP A 148 20.03 -15.02 2.25
CA TRP A 148 19.57 -13.68 2.65
C TRP A 148 20.72 -12.67 2.89
N GLU A 149 21.98 -13.10 3.03
CA GLU A 149 23.17 -12.22 3.16
C GLU A 149 23.38 -11.31 1.94
N ALA A 150 22.83 -11.68 0.77
CA ALA A 150 22.87 -10.86 -0.44
C ALA A 150 21.73 -9.83 -0.54
N PHE A 151 20.74 -9.87 0.38
CA PHE A 151 19.62 -8.93 0.39
C PHE A 151 19.97 -7.67 1.18
N THR A 152 20.30 -6.61 0.45
CA THR A 152 20.62 -5.27 0.96
C THR A 152 19.46 -4.29 0.85
N GLU A 153 18.24 -4.77 0.61
CA GLU A 153 17.13 -3.91 0.22
C GLU A 153 16.67 -2.92 1.30
N LYS A 154 16.14 -1.79 0.85
CA LYS A 154 15.47 -0.74 1.64
C LYS A 154 14.27 -1.25 2.46
N SER A 155 13.74 -2.44 2.13
CA SER A 155 12.75 -3.18 2.88
C SER A 155 13.27 -3.73 4.22
N ALA A 156 14.59 -3.84 4.37
CA ALA A 156 15.28 -4.42 5.51
C ALA A 156 15.41 -3.49 6.72
N ASP A 157 14.92 -2.24 6.73
CA ASP A 157 15.20 -1.35 7.87
C ASP A 157 14.51 -1.77 9.20
N LEU A 158 13.46 -2.61 9.15
CA LEU A 158 12.98 -3.36 10.34
C LEU A 158 13.85 -4.57 10.70
N PHE A 159 14.41 -5.24 9.68
CA PHE A 159 15.23 -6.45 9.82
C PHE A 159 16.72 -6.16 10.07
N GLY A 160 17.18 -4.91 9.90
CA GLY A 160 18.57 -4.50 10.07
C GLY A 160 19.05 -4.74 11.50
N VAL A 161 18.18 -4.50 12.49
CA VAL A 161 18.44 -4.81 13.91
C VAL A 161 18.73 -6.30 14.11
N TRP A 162 18.00 -7.17 13.39
CA TRP A 162 18.22 -8.60 13.48
C TRP A 162 19.47 -9.00 12.69
N ARG A 163 19.74 -8.33 11.55
CA ARG A 163 20.94 -8.54 10.73
C ARG A 163 22.21 -8.42 11.55
N ASP A 164 22.30 -7.32 12.28
CA ASP A 164 23.49 -6.97 13.03
C ASP A 164 23.71 -7.91 14.25
N ARG A 165 22.76 -8.81 14.54
CA ARG A 165 22.85 -9.86 15.58
C ARG A 165 23.27 -11.24 15.07
N GLY A 166 23.53 -11.36 13.76
CA GLY A 166 24.09 -12.56 13.15
C GLY A 166 23.06 -13.54 12.56
N GLY A 167 23.53 -14.37 11.64
CA GLY A 167 22.68 -15.22 10.78
C GLY A 167 21.74 -16.19 11.50
N MET A 168 22.16 -16.79 12.62
CA MET A 168 21.30 -17.70 13.38
C MET A 168 20.11 -17.01 14.04
N PHE A 169 20.33 -15.79 14.57
CA PHE A 169 19.28 -15.00 15.19
C PHE A 169 18.21 -14.61 14.17
N LEU A 170 18.65 -14.24 12.97
CA LEU A 170 17.78 -13.92 11.84
C LEU A 170 17.01 -15.10 11.31
N ALA A 171 17.64 -16.26 11.12
CA ALA A 171 16.95 -17.44 10.66
C ALA A 171 15.80 -17.80 11.61
N ARG A 172 16.06 -17.71 12.92
CA ARG A 172 15.03 -17.89 13.95
C ARG A 172 13.94 -16.82 13.87
N ALA A 173 14.32 -15.56 13.69
CA ALA A 173 13.37 -14.46 13.60
C ALA A 173 12.50 -14.51 12.33
N ALA A 174 13.08 -14.86 11.17
CA ALA A 174 12.36 -15.08 9.93
C ALA A 174 11.39 -16.25 10.03
N GLY A 175 11.82 -17.37 10.63
CA GLY A 175 10.94 -18.51 10.91
C GLY A 175 9.79 -18.13 11.84
N ALA A 176 10.08 -17.36 12.89
CA ALA A 176 9.08 -16.87 13.83
C ALA A 176 8.07 -15.90 13.21
N VAL A 177 8.54 -14.98 12.34
CA VAL A 177 7.67 -14.10 11.54
C VAL A 177 6.79 -14.93 10.62
N GLY A 178 7.37 -15.87 9.87
CA GLY A 178 6.64 -16.74 8.96
C GLY A 178 5.54 -17.55 9.68
N GLU A 179 5.88 -18.12 10.83
CA GLU A 179 4.95 -18.87 11.66
C GLU A 179 3.82 -17.99 12.22
N TRP A 180 4.14 -16.79 12.73
CA TRP A 180 3.13 -15.82 13.17
C TRP A 180 2.15 -15.47 12.05
N LEU A 181 2.65 -15.15 10.86
CA LEU A 181 1.82 -14.76 9.72
C LEU A 181 0.91 -15.89 9.22
N GLN A 182 1.40 -17.13 9.25
CA GLN A 182 0.57 -18.31 8.96
C GLN A 182 -0.59 -18.43 9.95
N ARG A 183 -0.35 -18.16 11.24
CA ARG A 183 -1.38 -18.21 12.28
C ARG A 183 -2.37 -17.04 12.20
N SER A 184 -1.91 -15.86 11.78
CA SER A 184 -2.77 -14.68 11.59
C SER A 184 -3.72 -14.79 10.40
N GLY A 185 -3.71 -15.92 9.65
CA GLY A 185 -4.56 -16.11 8.47
C GLY A 185 -4.08 -15.37 7.23
N VAL A 186 -2.92 -14.71 7.28
CA VAL A 186 -2.30 -14.02 6.15
C VAL A 186 -1.69 -15.08 5.22
N LYS A 187 -2.44 -15.49 4.19
CA LYS A 187 -1.97 -16.46 3.18
C LYS A 187 -0.72 -15.90 2.48
N LEU A 188 0.47 -16.43 2.81
CA LEU A 188 1.77 -15.94 2.31
C LEU A 188 1.86 -15.92 0.76
N GLY A 189 1.05 -16.70 0.04
CA GLY A 189 1.08 -16.86 -1.42
C GLY A 189 0.20 -15.90 -2.25
N GLN A 190 -0.68 -15.11 -1.64
CA GLN A 190 -1.54 -14.14 -2.38
C GLN A 190 -1.50 -12.77 -1.71
N ARG A 191 -0.34 -12.12 -1.74
CA ARG A 191 -0.21 -10.71 -1.33
C ARG A 191 -0.44 -9.80 -2.52
N VAL A 192 -1.70 -9.74 -2.94
CA VAL A 192 -2.14 -8.70 -3.87
C VAL A 192 -2.16 -7.40 -3.08
N TYR A 193 -1.30 -6.47 -3.45
CA TYR A 193 -1.33 -5.09 -2.99
C TYR A 193 -2.28 -4.29 -3.86
N ARG A 194 -2.97 -3.33 -3.28
CA ARG A 194 -3.93 -2.49 -3.99
C ARG A 194 -3.50 -1.03 -4.02
N THR A 195 -3.96 -0.30 -5.04
CA THR A 195 -3.85 1.16 -5.07
C THR A 195 -4.42 1.74 -3.78
N GLY A 196 -3.73 2.75 -3.23
CA GLY A 196 -4.11 3.39 -1.97
C GLY A 196 -3.75 2.59 -0.71
N GLU A 197 -3.10 1.43 -0.82
CA GLU A 197 -2.49 0.78 0.35
C GLU A 197 -1.12 1.40 0.64
N MET A 198 -0.84 1.65 1.92
CA MET A 198 0.50 1.97 2.40
C MET A 198 1.42 0.77 2.22
N ALA A 199 2.59 1.01 1.64
CA ALA A 199 3.60 -0.02 1.45
C ALA A 199 5.02 0.52 1.69
N ALA A 200 5.88 -0.36 2.19
CA ALA A 200 7.31 -0.13 2.35
C ALA A 200 8.00 0.10 0.99
N PRO A 201 9.18 0.74 0.98
CA PRO A 201 10.04 0.80 -0.20
C PRO A 201 10.26 -0.57 -0.84
N GLY A 202 10.32 -0.61 -2.16
CA GLY A 202 10.57 -1.82 -2.93
C GLY A 202 9.92 -1.78 -4.32
N THR A 203 10.11 -2.85 -5.07
CA THR A 203 9.53 -2.99 -6.41
C THR A 203 8.21 -3.75 -6.36
N PHE A 204 7.22 -3.23 -7.08
CA PHE A 204 5.89 -3.79 -7.23
C PHE A 204 5.60 -4.01 -8.70
N GLU A 205 5.07 -5.16 -9.05
CA GLU A 205 4.71 -5.56 -10.41
C GLU A 205 3.19 -5.67 -10.53
N CYS A 206 2.62 -4.98 -11.52
CA CYS A 206 1.20 -5.04 -11.78
C CYS A 206 0.78 -6.47 -12.14
N THR A 207 -0.24 -7.01 -11.47
CA THR A 207 -0.72 -8.38 -11.71
C THR A 207 -1.37 -8.56 -13.08
N ALA A 208 -1.76 -7.46 -13.74
CA ALA A 208 -2.45 -7.48 -15.02
C ALA A 208 -1.51 -7.35 -16.22
N CYS A 209 -0.51 -6.47 -16.18
CA CYS A 209 0.37 -6.20 -17.33
C CYS A 209 1.86 -6.42 -17.07
N GLY A 210 2.28 -6.71 -15.83
CA GLY A 210 3.68 -6.93 -15.50
C GLY A 210 4.54 -5.66 -15.40
N GLU A 211 3.94 -4.47 -15.53
CA GLU A 211 4.67 -3.20 -15.37
C GLU A 211 5.19 -3.05 -13.95
N ARG A 212 6.42 -2.54 -13.80
CA ARG A 212 7.07 -2.41 -12.50
C ARG A 212 7.05 -0.98 -12.00
N THR A 213 6.73 -0.82 -10.73
CA THR A 213 6.71 0.46 -10.01
C THR A 213 7.62 0.33 -8.79
N GLU A 214 8.56 1.26 -8.64
CA GLU A 214 9.50 1.28 -7.53
C GLU A 214 9.11 2.37 -6.51
N LEU A 215 8.92 1.97 -5.26
CA LEU A 215 8.76 2.89 -4.14
C LEU A 215 10.13 3.12 -3.48
N GLN A 216 10.60 4.37 -3.49
CA GLN A 216 11.88 4.75 -2.86
C GLN A 216 11.75 4.94 -1.35
N THR A 217 10.60 5.46 -0.92
CA THR A 217 10.20 5.72 0.47
C THR A 217 8.86 5.02 0.74
N PRO A 218 8.46 4.83 2.01
CA PRO A 218 7.10 4.42 2.31
C PRO A 218 6.10 5.37 1.65
N ALA A 219 5.09 4.82 0.99
CA ALA A 219 4.07 5.60 0.29
C ALA A 219 2.84 4.73 -0.01
N HIS A 220 1.73 5.39 -0.33
CA HIS A 220 0.56 4.75 -0.93
C HIS A 220 0.87 4.28 -2.35
N LEU A 221 0.51 3.05 -2.67
CA LEU A 221 0.70 2.52 -4.02
C LEU A 221 -0.16 3.27 -5.04
N PRO A 222 0.44 3.79 -6.13
CA PRO A 222 -0.33 4.42 -7.20
C PRO A 222 -1.04 3.36 -8.07
N ALA A 223 -1.94 3.79 -8.95
CA ALA A 223 -2.44 2.94 -10.03
C ALA A 223 -1.32 2.62 -11.03
N CYS A 224 -1.45 1.51 -11.77
CA CYS A 224 -0.44 1.12 -12.75
C CYS A 224 -0.32 2.17 -13.85
N GLY A 225 0.88 2.75 -14.03
CA GLY A 225 1.12 3.77 -15.05
C GLY A 225 0.88 3.30 -16.50
N HIS A 226 0.91 1.99 -16.75
CA HIS A 226 0.70 1.41 -18.08
C HIS A 226 -0.77 1.02 -18.35
N CYS A 227 -1.40 0.25 -17.45
CA CYS A 227 -2.76 -0.29 -17.69
C CYS A 227 -3.85 0.25 -16.76
N GLN A 228 -3.51 1.14 -15.83
CA GLN A 228 -4.42 1.71 -14.81
C GLN A 228 -5.09 0.69 -13.88
N LYS A 229 -4.67 -0.59 -13.93
CA LYS A 229 -5.13 -1.60 -12.96
C LYS A 229 -4.54 -1.32 -11.59
N MET A 230 -5.29 -1.75 -10.57
CA MET A 230 -5.08 -1.37 -9.18
C MET A 230 -4.49 -2.50 -8.34
N GLU A 231 -4.02 -3.58 -8.95
CA GLU A 231 -3.54 -4.76 -8.26
C GLU A 231 -2.06 -5.03 -8.61
N PHE A 232 -1.27 -5.27 -7.56
CA PHE A 232 0.16 -5.43 -7.63
C PHE A 232 0.64 -6.62 -6.80
N ARG A 233 1.80 -7.15 -7.17
CA ARG A 233 2.57 -8.10 -6.36
C ARG A 233 3.94 -7.50 -6.11
N ARG A 234 4.45 -7.59 -4.88
CA ARG A 234 5.81 -7.16 -4.59
C ARG A 234 6.82 -8.12 -5.21
N CYS A 235 7.83 -7.63 -5.94
CA CYS A 235 8.90 -8.40 -6.61
C CYS A 235 10.09 -8.69 -5.72
#